data_AF-A0AAJ2GZM1-F1
#
_entry.id   AF-A0AAJ2GZM1-F1
#
_cell.length_a   1.000
_cell.length_b   1.000
_cell.length_c   1.000
_cell.angle_alpha   90.00
_cell.angle_beta   90.00
_cell.angle_gamma   90.00
#
_symmetry.space_group_name_H-M   'P 1'
#
loop_
_entity.id
_entity.type
_entity.pdbx_description
1 polymer ?
#
loop_
_entity_poly.entity_id
_entity_poly.type
_entity_poly.pdbx_seq_one_letter_code
_entity_poly.pdbx_strand_id
1 'polypeptide(L)'
;MNHMEFLAQTPSVDAPTLWSFVKMHGLENYFVIVDRREVAKPFDVEDIVRICSTNVGAGGEQLLTIERPSDEGRKAGAYAQMRIFNIDGKEVGACGNATRCVAYLLLEETETEEVLIETKSGVLQCCGAGLRQISVKLGPISLDWQQIPLSREIDTRHVLLTSGPLSNGVALNIGNPHAVFFVDQLVVDDIPTYAPVVQNDPLFPEGVNVGVAQIVDSQTIRLAVWERPGILTKACGTGACVAVYAAKMRGLVNSPKVTVHLPAGELQIELVENNMVIMTGPVAFCCHGFIEGGNPSTPVLALA
;
A
#
# COMPACT_ATOMS: atom_id res chain seq x y z
N MET A 1 14.72 22.54 7.76
CA MET A 1 14.78 21.20 8.34
C MET A 1 13.93 20.31 7.46
N ASN A 2 14.51 19.30 6.81
CA ASN A 2 13.73 18.34 6.02
C ASN A 2 13.00 17.35 6.95
N HIS A 3 12.08 16.54 6.41
CA HIS A 3 11.25 15.66 7.24
C HIS A 3 12.07 14.56 7.95
N MET A 4 13.17 14.10 7.33
CA MET A 4 14.05 13.08 7.92
C MET A 4 14.92 13.63 9.05
N GLU A 5 15.41 14.87 8.94
CA GLU A 5 16.08 15.57 10.04
C GLU A 5 15.17 15.72 11.26
N PHE A 6 13.86 15.90 11.06
CA PHE A 6 12.90 15.90 12.17
C PHE A 6 12.71 14.50 12.76
N LEU A 7 12.60 13.45 11.92
CA LEU A 7 12.48 12.07 12.38
C LEU A 7 13.71 11.60 13.16
N ALA A 8 14.90 12.09 12.81
CA ALA A 8 16.14 11.79 13.51
C ALA A 8 16.26 12.47 14.89
N GLN A 9 15.33 13.37 15.26
CA GLN A 9 15.41 14.03 16.57
C GLN A 9 15.17 13.05 17.71
N THR A 10 16.12 13.04 18.64
CA THR A 10 15.91 12.49 19.98
C THR A 10 15.31 13.60 20.84
N PRO A 11 14.15 13.39 21.46
CA PRO A 11 13.59 14.36 22.39
C PRO A 11 14.54 14.58 23.59
N SER A 12 14.38 15.72 24.27
CA SER A 12 15.22 16.12 25.40
C SER A 12 15.32 15.01 26.45
N VAL A 13 16.44 14.97 27.16
CA VAL A 13 16.76 13.99 28.23
C VAL A 13 15.64 13.89 29.28
N ASP A 14 14.85 14.95 29.48
CA ASP A 14 13.73 15.01 30.43
C ASP A 14 12.42 14.35 29.92
N ALA A 15 12.38 13.88 28.67
CA ALA A 15 11.23 13.21 28.06
C ALA A 15 11.65 11.99 27.22
N PRO A 16 12.32 10.99 27.82
CA PRO A 16 12.93 9.85 27.12
C PRO A 16 11.91 8.92 26.44
N THR A 17 10.62 9.08 26.74
CA THR A 17 9.52 8.33 26.15
C THR A 17 8.98 8.96 24.86
N LEU A 18 9.34 10.19 24.51
CA LEU A 18 8.82 10.80 23.29
C LEU A 18 9.48 10.22 22.03
N TRP A 19 8.70 10.00 20.99
CA TRP A 19 9.19 9.60 19.66
C TRP A 19 8.72 10.61 18.63
N SER A 20 9.67 11.12 17.84
CA SER A 20 9.40 11.88 16.62
C SER A 20 8.57 11.04 15.65
N PHE A 21 7.59 11.67 15.00
CA PHE A 21 6.84 11.07 13.91
C PHE A 21 6.59 12.10 12.81
N VAL A 22 6.33 11.58 11.61
CA VAL A 22 5.81 12.33 10.47
C VAL A 22 4.53 11.66 10.02
N LYS A 23 3.48 12.45 9.78
CA LYS A 23 2.21 11.97 9.24
C LYS A 23 2.10 12.35 7.78
N MET A 24 1.83 11.37 6.93
CA MET A 24 1.70 11.53 5.47
C MET A 24 0.47 10.78 4.97
N HIS A 25 0.09 11.03 3.72
CA HIS A 25 -0.85 10.16 3.02
C HIS A 25 -0.48 10.00 1.54
N GLY A 26 -0.88 8.87 0.96
CA GLY A 26 -0.86 8.64 -0.47
C GLY A 26 -2.29 8.40 -0.94
N LEU A 27 -2.91 9.38 -1.62
CA LEU A 27 -4.32 9.34 -2.04
C LEU A 27 -5.28 9.01 -0.87
N GLU A 28 -5.28 9.86 0.16
CA GLU A 28 -6.09 9.72 1.39
C GLU A 28 -5.92 8.42 2.19
N ASN A 29 -4.92 7.60 1.89
CA ASN A 29 -4.49 6.52 2.78
C ASN A 29 -3.43 7.07 3.74
N TYR A 30 -3.79 7.20 5.03
CA TYR A 30 -3.02 7.97 6.02
C TYR A 30 -2.08 7.11 6.86
N PHE A 31 -0.84 7.60 7.02
CA PHE A 31 0.24 6.92 7.69
C PHE A 31 0.85 7.77 8.80
N VAL A 32 1.14 7.15 9.94
CA VAL A 32 2.10 7.68 10.92
C VAL A 32 3.43 6.98 10.65
N ILE A 33 4.51 7.73 10.50
CA ILE A 33 5.84 7.22 10.12
C ILE A 33 6.84 7.55 11.21
N VAL A 34 7.58 6.54 11.67
CA VAL A 34 8.62 6.66 12.70
C VAL A 34 9.93 6.07 12.20
N ASP A 35 11.04 6.78 12.37
CA ASP A 35 12.38 6.26 12.10
C ASP A 35 12.96 5.58 13.35
N ARG A 36 13.45 4.36 13.15
CA ARG A 36 14.01 3.45 14.16
C ARG A 36 15.40 2.94 13.76
N ARG A 37 16.06 3.52 12.75
CA ARG A 37 17.38 3.06 12.28
C ARG A 37 18.46 3.21 13.34
N GLU A 38 18.45 4.30 14.10
CA GLU A 38 19.48 4.58 15.13
C GLU A 38 19.10 4.09 16.53
N VAL A 39 17.81 4.10 16.86
CA VAL A 39 17.31 3.67 18.18
C VAL A 39 16.17 2.67 17.97
N ALA A 40 16.40 1.43 18.41
CA ALA A 40 15.38 0.40 18.46
C ALA A 40 14.36 0.75 19.56
N LYS A 41 13.38 1.58 19.21
CA LYS A 41 12.24 1.93 20.08
C LYS A 41 11.26 0.75 20.11
N PRO A 42 11.09 -0.02 21.20
CA PRO A 42 10.16 -1.14 21.20
C PRO A 42 8.73 -0.63 21.01
N PHE A 43 7.96 -1.28 20.14
CA PHE A 43 6.50 -1.09 20.02
C PHE A 43 5.85 -2.39 20.47
N ASP A 44 4.91 -2.29 21.40
CA ASP A 44 3.91 -3.33 21.58
C ASP A 44 2.66 -3.03 20.73
N VAL A 45 1.70 -3.95 20.76
CA VAL A 45 0.45 -3.78 20.00
C VAL A 45 -0.35 -2.59 20.54
N GLU A 46 -0.31 -2.38 21.86
CA GLU A 46 -0.96 -1.29 22.55
C GLU A 46 -0.46 0.09 22.08
N ASP A 47 0.84 0.24 21.86
CA ASP A 47 1.44 1.44 21.28
C ASP A 47 0.90 1.70 19.88
N ILE A 48 0.88 0.69 19.00
CA ILE A 48 0.40 0.82 17.62
C ILE A 48 -1.08 1.27 17.61
N VAL A 49 -1.92 0.58 18.39
CA VAL A 49 -3.35 0.90 18.52
C VAL A 49 -3.53 2.35 19.01
N ARG A 50 -2.78 2.75 20.04
CA ARG A 50 -2.85 4.10 20.62
C ARG A 50 -2.40 5.16 19.63
N ILE A 51 -1.28 4.96 18.93
CA ILE A 51 -0.72 5.93 17.97
C ILE A 51 -1.66 6.12 16.77
N CYS A 52 -2.22 5.02 16.25
CA CYS A 52 -3.14 5.05 15.11
C CYS A 52 -4.54 5.57 15.47
N SER A 53 -4.91 5.59 16.75
CA SER A 53 -6.20 6.12 17.18
C SER A 53 -6.35 7.62 16.90
N THR A 54 -7.46 8.01 16.29
CA THR A 54 -7.80 9.43 16.03
C THR A 54 -8.26 10.17 17.28
N ASN A 55 -8.61 9.45 18.35
CA ASN A 55 -9.14 10.04 19.58
C ASN A 55 -8.04 10.40 20.59
N VAL A 56 -6.97 9.60 20.63
CA VAL A 56 -5.91 9.71 21.66
C VAL A 56 -4.50 9.79 21.08
N GLY A 57 -4.32 9.44 19.81
CA GLY A 57 -3.02 9.40 19.14
C GLY A 57 -2.89 10.39 17.99
N ALA A 58 -1.86 10.18 17.17
CA ALA A 58 -1.63 10.98 15.96
C ALA A 58 -2.69 10.73 14.88
N GLY A 59 -3.35 9.57 14.92
CA GLY A 59 -4.39 9.15 13.99
C GLY A 59 -3.82 8.72 12.65
N GLY A 60 -4.03 7.47 12.26
CA GLY A 60 -3.60 6.94 10.97
C GLY A 60 -4.25 5.59 10.71
N GLU A 61 -4.32 5.19 9.45
CA GLU A 61 -4.84 3.87 9.08
C GLU A 61 -3.77 2.79 9.29
N GLN A 62 -2.50 3.17 9.20
CA GLN A 62 -1.32 2.32 9.40
C GLN A 62 -0.18 3.08 10.09
N LEU A 63 0.61 2.37 10.89
CA LEU A 63 1.91 2.81 11.39
C LEU A 63 3.01 2.23 10.49
N LEU A 64 3.92 3.08 10.03
CA LEU A 64 5.10 2.69 9.27
C LEU A 64 6.34 2.90 10.11
N THR A 65 7.25 1.92 10.09
CA THR A 65 8.59 2.08 10.67
C THR A 65 9.65 2.03 9.58
N ILE A 66 10.65 2.90 9.70
CA ILE A 66 11.88 2.87 8.91
C ILE A 66 12.96 2.26 9.80
N GLU A 67 13.51 1.12 9.39
CA GLU A 67 14.46 0.31 10.14
C GLU A 67 15.72 0.07 9.32
N ARG A 68 16.79 -0.40 9.98
CA ARG A 68 17.98 -0.84 9.26
C ARG A 68 17.62 -2.06 8.43
N PRO A 69 18.09 -2.17 7.18
CA PRO A 69 17.81 -3.35 6.37
C PRO A 69 18.41 -4.60 7.01
N SER A 70 17.76 -5.73 6.80
CA SER A 70 18.29 -7.05 7.16
C SER A 70 19.58 -7.35 6.40
N ASP A 71 20.26 -8.44 6.75
CA ASP A 71 21.46 -8.87 6.02
C ASP A 71 21.12 -9.18 4.55
N GLU A 72 19.97 -9.80 4.31
CA GLU A 72 19.42 -10.08 2.98
C GLU A 72 19.06 -8.80 2.24
N GLY A 73 18.38 -7.86 2.91
CA GLY A 73 18.04 -6.55 2.36
C GLY A 73 19.28 -5.77 1.94
N ARG A 74 20.31 -5.72 2.80
CA ARG A 74 21.59 -5.07 2.50
C ARG A 74 22.31 -5.74 1.32
N LYS A 75 22.32 -7.07 1.24
CA LYS A 75 22.89 -7.80 0.09
C LYS A 75 22.16 -7.48 -1.22
N ALA A 76 20.84 -7.24 -1.14
CA ALA A 76 20.02 -6.82 -2.28
C ALA A 76 20.08 -5.30 -2.55
N GLY A 77 20.90 -4.54 -1.82
CA GLY A 77 21.10 -3.10 -2.02
C GLY A 77 20.06 -2.20 -1.36
N ALA A 78 19.21 -2.73 -0.47
CA ALA A 78 18.21 -1.94 0.24
C ALA A 78 18.87 -0.89 1.15
N TYR A 79 18.41 0.35 1.06
CA TYR A 79 18.86 1.47 1.89
C TYR A 79 18.23 1.42 3.30
N ALA A 80 16.97 1.02 3.38
CA ALA A 80 16.23 0.85 4.62
C ALA A 80 15.22 -0.31 4.50
N GLN A 81 14.79 -0.83 5.64
CA GLN A 81 13.61 -1.69 5.74
C GLN A 81 12.40 -0.87 6.16
N MET A 82 11.29 -1.04 5.47
CA MET A 82 9.98 -0.52 5.86
C MET A 82 9.13 -1.65 6.40
N ARG A 83 8.56 -1.46 7.60
CA ARG A 83 7.52 -2.34 8.13
C ARG A 83 6.20 -1.58 8.25
N ILE A 84 5.10 -2.30 8.04
CA ILE A 84 3.76 -1.72 7.97
C ILE A 84 2.87 -2.44 8.97
N PHE A 85 2.30 -1.71 9.91
CA PHE A 85 1.38 -2.26 10.91
C PHE A 85 -0.01 -1.64 10.74
N ASN A 86 -1.04 -2.49 10.70
CA ASN A 86 -2.43 -2.04 10.74
C ASN A 86 -2.80 -1.55 12.14
N ILE A 87 -3.98 -0.92 12.26
CA ILE A 87 -4.52 -0.44 13.54
C ILE A 87 -4.67 -1.52 14.62
N ASP A 88 -4.72 -2.81 14.24
CA ASP A 88 -4.79 -3.95 15.16
C ASP A 88 -3.39 -4.49 15.56
N GLY A 89 -2.33 -3.80 15.17
CA GLY A 89 -0.94 -4.17 15.45
C GLY A 89 -0.37 -5.25 14.54
N LYS A 90 -1.16 -5.83 13.63
CA LYS A 90 -0.66 -6.87 12.72
C LYS A 90 0.18 -6.28 11.60
N GLU A 91 1.31 -6.93 11.36
CA GLU A 91 2.24 -6.56 10.29
C GLU A 91 1.81 -7.12 8.92
N VAL A 92 1.70 -6.23 7.93
CA VAL A 92 1.34 -6.55 6.55
C VAL A 92 2.53 -6.45 5.60
N GLY A 93 2.44 -7.11 4.45
CA GLY A 93 3.54 -7.33 3.50
C GLY A 93 4.11 -6.06 2.87
N ALA A 94 3.31 -5.40 2.05
CA ALA A 94 3.63 -4.13 1.41
C ALA A 94 2.33 -3.44 0.95
N CYS A 95 2.33 -2.11 0.93
CA CYS A 95 1.25 -1.29 0.38
C CYS A 95 1.86 -0.23 -0.53
N GLY A 96 1.40 -0.15 -1.78
CA GLY A 96 1.94 0.82 -2.74
C GLY A 96 1.85 2.27 -2.27
N ASN A 97 0.81 2.64 -1.50
CA ASN A 97 0.67 4.00 -0.94
C ASN A 97 1.68 4.27 0.18
N ALA A 98 1.88 3.29 1.08
CA ALA A 98 2.86 3.37 2.16
C ALA A 98 4.28 3.51 1.61
N THR A 99 4.63 2.64 0.65
CA THR A 99 5.95 2.62 0.00
C THR A 99 6.26 3.97 -0.65
N ARG A 100 5.29 4.61 -1.33
CA ARG A 100 5.50 5.95 -1.89
C ARG A 100 5.86 6.98 -0.82
N CYS A 101 5.16 6.99 0.32
CA CYS A 101 5.43 7.96 1.38
C CYS A 101 6.82 7.77 1.98
N VAL A 102 7.23 6.53 2.27
CA VAL A 102 8.57 6.25 2.81
C VAL A 102 9.66 6.52 1.78
N ALA A 103 9.46 6.13 0.52
CA ALA A 103 10.41 6.43 -0.55
C ALA A 103 10.63 7.93 -0.75
N TYR A 104 9.56 8.75 -0.68
CA TYR A 104 9.70 10.21 -0.73
C TYR A 104 10.66 10.73 0.36
N LEU A 105 10.46 10.28 1.60
CA LEU A 105 11.30 10.67 2.73
C LEU A 105 12.76 10.25 2.54
N LEU A 106 12.99 9.01 2.10
CA LEU A 106 14.34 8.48 1.90
C LEU A 106 15.06 9.17 0.73
N LEU A 107 14.36 9.51 -0.36
CA LEU A 107 14.94 10.27 -1.48
C LEU A 107 15.32 11.70 -1.06
N GLU A 108 14.54 12.34 -0.18
CA GLU A 108 14.90 13.65 0.41
C GLU A 108 16.15 13.56 1.30
N GLU A 109 16.39 12.43 1.96
CA GLU A 109 17.57 12.22 2.80
C GLU A 109 18.81 11.86 2.00
N THR A 110 18.68 10.98 1.01
CA THR A 110 19.81 10.51 0.21
C THR A 110 20.20 11.48 -0.90
N GLU A 111 19.31 12.40 -1.27
CA GLU A 111 19.46 13.30 -2.43
C GLU A 111 19.73 12.52 -3.73
N THR A 112 19.19 11.29 -3.83
CA THR A 112 19.28 10.42 -5.02
C THR A 112 17.97 10.41 -5.80
N GLU A 113 18.02 9.94 -7.04
CA GLU A 113 16.80 9.75 -7.86
C GLU A 113 16.09 8.41 -7.60
N GLU A 114 16.81 7.45 -6.98
CA GLU A 114 16.35 6.10 -6.70
C GLU A 114 16.75 5.66 -5.28
N VAL A 115 15.86 4.89 -4.65
CA VAL A 115 16.12 4.14 -3.42
C VAL A 115 15.53 2.73 -3.51
N LEU A 116 16.22 1.76 -2.92
CA LEU A 116 15.71 0.41 -2.72
C LEU A 116 15.23 0.26 -1.28
N ILE A 117 14.00 -0.22 -1.11
CA ILE A 117 13.36 -0.38 0.21
C ILE A 117 13.03 -1.84 0.42
N GLU A 118 13.60 -2.43 1.47
CA GLU A 118 13.22 -3.77 1.91
C GLU A 118 11.83 -3.73 2.57
N THR A 119 10.98 -4.68 2.20
CA THR A 119 9.69 -4.91 2.85
C THR A 119 9.58 -6.38 3.23
N LYS A 120 8.53 -6.73 3.99
CA LYS A 120 8.22 -8.14 4.29
C LYS A 120 7.98 -8.98 3.02
N SER A 121 7.62 -8.34 1.90
CA SER A 121 7.40 -8.99 0.60
C SER A 121 8.61 -8.95 -0.33
N GLY A 122 9.77 -8.45 0.12
CA GLY A 122 11.00 -8.31 -0.66
C GLY A 122 11.41 -6.85 -0.89
N VAL A 123 12.45 -6.64 -1.69
CA VAL A 123 13.00 -5.32 -1.97
C VAL A 123 12.26 -4.66 -3.13
N LEU A 124 11.79 -3.44 -2.91
CA LEU A 124 11.08 -2.62 -3.88
C LEU A 124 11.97 -1.49 -4.38
N GLN A 125 12.00 -1.31 -5.70
CA GLN A 125 12.67 -0.19 -6.35
C GLN A 125 11.72 1.01 -6.42
N CYS A 126 12.17 2.15 -5.90
CA CYS A 126 11.39 3.38 -5.86
C CYS A 126 12.18 4.54 -6.45
N CYS A 127 11.53 5.37 -7.27
CA CYS A 127 12.17 6.50 -7.96
C CYS A 127 11.35 7.78 -7.80
N GLY A 128 12.04 8.92 -7.78
CA GLY A 128 11.41 10.22 -7.92
C GLY A 128 10.77 10.38 -9.31
N ALA A 129 9.56 10.94 -9.37
CA ALA A 129 8.81 11.12 -10.61
C ALA A 129 8.30 12.56 -10.82
N GLY A 130 8.96 13.52 -10.17
CA GLY A 130 8.57 14.93 -10.13
C GLY A 130 8.13 15.37 -8.73
N LEU A 131 7.61 16.59 -8.64
CA LEU A 131 7.26 17.20 -7.35
C LEU A 131 6.21 16.37 -6.60
N ARG A 132 6.61 15.79 -5.46
CA ARG A 132 5.77 14.92 -4.61
C ARG A 132 5.13 13.74 -5.36
N GLN A 133 5.81 13.25 -6.39
CA GLN A 133 5.40 12.09 -7.17
C GLN A 133 6.46 11.01 -7.02
N ILE A 134 6.03 9.80 -6.68
CA ILE A 134 6.92 8.65 -6.49
C ILE A 134 6.45 7.49 -7.35
N SER A 135 7.39 6.88 -8.04
CA SER A 135 7.22 5.62 -8.76
C SER A 135 7.66 4.46 -7.88
N VAL A 136 6.86 3.41 -7.83
CA VAL A 136 7.18 2.14 -7.16
C VAL A 136 7.06 1.01 -8.17
N LYS A 137 8.10 0.22 -8.30
CA LYS A 137 8.09 -1.00 -9.13
C LYS A 137 7.52 -2.17 -8.31
N LEU A 138 6.41 -2.73 -8.78
CA LEU A 138 5.67 -3.81 -8.15
C LEU A 138 5.57 -5.03 -9.08
N GLY A 139 5.17 -6.17 -8.52
CA GLY A 139 5.00 -7.42 -9.25
C GLY A 139 6.05 -8.47 -8.90
N PRO A 140 6.10 -9.57 -9.66
CA PRO A 140 5.34 -9.79 -10.90
C PRO A 140 3.84 -10.03 -10.67
N ILE A 141 3.01 -9.64 -11.63
CA ILE A 141 1.58 -10.00 -11.67
C ILE A 141 1.45 -11.44 -12.17
N SER A 142 0.68 -12.23 -11.43
CA SER A 142 0.44 -13.65 -11.71
C SER A 142 -1.03 -13.93 -12.02
N LEU A 143 -1.24 -14.81 -13.00
CA LEU A 143 -2.53 -15.41 -13.36
C LEU A 143 -2.65 -16.86 -12.86
N ASP A 144 -1.64 -17.36 -12.15
CA ASP A 144 -1.61 -18.71 -11.61
C ASP A 144 -2.66 -18.88 -10.51
N TRP A 145 -3.57 -19.83 -10.68
CA TRP A 145 -4.70 -20.02 -9.77
C TRP A 145 -4.27 -20.39 -8.33
N GLN A 146 -3.12 -21.05 -8.17
CA GLN A 146 -2.58 -21.40 -6.85
C GLN A 146 -1.97 -20.18 -6.16
N GLN A 147 -1.38 -19.27 -6.93
CA GLN A 147 -0.88 -18.00 -6.41
C GLN A 147 -2.01 -17.00 -6.10
N ILE A 148 -3.19 -17.15 -6.68
CA ILE A 148 -4.42 -16.36 -6.37
C ILE A 148 -5.25 -16.99 -5.22
N PRO A 149 -4.65 -17.89 -4.45
CA PRO A 149 -5.29 -19.03 -3.77
C PRO A 149 -6.76 -19.32 -4.14
N LEU A 150 -7.01 -19.77 -5.38
CA LEU A 150 -8.35 -20.26 -5.76
C LEU A 150 -8.60 -21.68 -5.21
N SER A 151 -9.86 -22.01 -4.90
CA SER A 151 -10.23 -23.35 -4.40
C SER A 151 -10.10 -24.46 -5.44
N ARG A 152 -9.99 -24.11 -6.72
CA ARG A 152 -9.83 -25.04 -7.85
C ARG A 152 -9.23 -24.33 -9.06
N GLU A 153 -8.65 -25.12 -9.96
CA GLU A 153 -8.17 -24.64 -11.25
C GLU A 153 -9.34 -24.19 -12.15
N ILE A 154 -9.22 -22.97 -12.68
CA ILE A 154 -10.13 -22.37 -13.66
C ILE A 154 -9.34 -21.47 -14.62
N ASP A 155 -9.97 -21.02 -15.70
CA ASP A 155 -9.42 -19.92 -16.49
C ASP A 155 -9.54 -18.59 -15.71
N THR A 156 -8.45 -18.18 -15.07
CA THR A 156 -8.37 -16.95 -14.26
C THR A 156 -8.56 -15.69 -15.10
N ARG A 157 -8.42 -15.80 -16.42
CA ARG A 157 -8.70 -14.70 -17.35
C ARG A 157 -10.20 -14.52 -17.58
N HIS A 158 -11.04 -15.49 -17.23
CA HIS A 158 -12.48 -15.49 -17.44
C HIS A 158 -13.22 -16.11 -16.24
N VAL A 159 -13.25 -15.38 -15.14
CA VAL A 159 -13.95 -15.81 -13.92
C VAL A 159 -15.45 -15.58 -14.11
N LEU A 160 -16.18 -16.67 -14.37
CA LEU A 160 -17.63 -16.68 -14.65
C LEU A 160 -18.48 -16.52 -13.37
N LEU A 161 -18.11 -15.60 -12.50
CA LEU A 161 -18.93 -15.18 -11.36
C LEU A 161 -19.79 -13.98 -11.76
N THR A 162 -21.00 -13.92 -11.21
CA THR A 162 -21.95 -12.84 -11.46
C THR A 162 -22.53 -12.29 -10.17
N SER A 163 -22.56 -10.97 -10.03
CA SER A 163 -23.21 -10.27 -8.91
C SER A 163 -23.54 -8.84 -9.32
N GLY A 164 -24.82 -8.48 -9.40
CA GLY A 164 -25.23 -7.19 -9.95
C GLY A 164 -24.64 -6.97 -11.35
N PRO A 165 -23.92 -5.86 -11.61
CA PRO A 165 -23.27 -5.59 -12.90
C PRO A 165 -21.98 -6.39 -13.10
N LEU A 166 -21.45 -7.05 -12.06
CA LEU A 166 -20.21 -7.80 -12.14
C LEU A 166 -20.43 -9.09 -12.92
N SER A 167 -19.66 -9.30 -13.98
CA SER A 167 -19.62 -10.55 -14.73
C SER A 167 -18.28 -10.75 -15.42
N ASN A 168 -17.90 -12.00 -15.70
CA ASN A 168 -16.73 -12.35 -16.53
C ASN A 168 -15.42 -11.65 -16.09
N GLY A 169 -15.13 -11.73 -14.79
CA GLY A 169 -13.99 -11.06 -14.17
C GLY A 169 -12.64 -11.67 -14.55
N VAL A 170 -11.57 -11.05 -14.04
CA VAL A 170 -10.20 -11.53 -14.16
C VAL A 170 -9.61 -11.66 -12.76
N ALA A 171 -9.17 -12.86 -12.38
CA ALA A 171 -8.50 -13.13 -11.11
C ALA A 171 -6.98 -13.06 -11.29
N LEU A 172 -6.30 -12.27 -10.45
CA LEU A 172 -4.86 -12.00 -10.53
C LEU A 172 -4.26 -11.90 -9.12
N ASN A 173 -2.94 -12.04 -9.02
CA ASN A 173 -2.19 -11.82 -7.79
C ASN A 173 -0.98 -10.90 -8.05
N ILE A 174 -0.71 -9.97 -7.14
CA ILE A 174 0.48 -9.09 -7.15
C ILE A 174 1.13 -8.99 -5.75
N GLY A 175 1.09 -10.10 -5.00
CA GLY A 175 1.37 -10.19 -3.57
C GLY A 175 0.09 -10.30 -2.73
N ASN A 176 -1.06 -9.89 -3.27
CA ASN A 176 -2.39 -10.17 -2.73
C ASN A 176 -3.39 -10.47 -3.87
N PRO A 177 -4.44 -11.28 -3.63
CA PRO A 177 -5.42 -11.67 -4.65
C PRO A 177 -6.40 -10.53 -4.98
N HIS A 178 -6.68 -10.38 -6.27
CA HIS A 178 -7.66 -9.44 -6.83
C HIS A 178 -8.56 -10.13 -7.85
N ALA A 179 -9.81 -9.67 -7.94
CA ALA A 179 -10.75 -10.00 -8.99
C ALA A 179 -11.26 -8.69 -9.61
N VAL A 180 -10.90 -8.45 -10.87
CA VAL A 180 -11.26 -7.22 -11.60
C VAL A 180 -12.42 -7.50 -12.55
N PHE A 181 -13.45 -6.66 -12.48
CA PHE A 181 -14.63 -6.72 -13.33
C PHE A 181 -14.77 -5.41 -14.10
N PHE A 182 -15.03 -5.51 -15.41
CA PHE A 182 -15.26 -4.36 -16.26
C PHE A 182 -16.76 -4.10 -16.40
N VAL A 183 -17.18 -2.87 -16.14
CA VAL A 183 -18.58 -2.44 -16.20
C VAL A 183 -18.74 -1.23 -17.13
N ASP A 184 -19.92 -1.07 -17.72
CA ASP A 184 -20.22 0.06 -18.60
C ASP A 184 -20.27 1.38 -17.82
N GLN A 185 -20.83 1.35 -16.60
CA GLN A 185 -20.95 2.50 -15.72
C GLN A 185 -20.54 2.14 -14.29
N LEU A 186 -19.57 2.88 -13.75
CA LEU A 186 -19.15 2.75 -12.36
C LEU A 186 -20.02 3.65 -11.46
N VAL A 187 -20.78 3.04 -10.56
CA VAL A 187 -21.52 3.72 -9.48
C VAL A 187 -20.94 3.24 -8.15
N VAL A 188 -20.09 4.06 -7.53
CA VAL A 188 -19.28 3.68 -6.35
C VAL A 188 -20.16 3.27 -5.17
N ASP A 189 -21.26 3.97 -4.96
CA ASP A 189 -22.18 3.73 -3.83
C ASP A 189 -22.93 2.40 -3.93
N ASP A 190 -23.02 1.79 -5.12
CA ASP A 190 -23.69 0.51 -5.32
C ASP A 190 -22.76 -0.69 -5.02
N ILE A 191 -21.43 -0.49 -5.01
CA ILE A 191 -20.44 -1.55 -4.81
C ILE A 191 -20.70 -2.42 -3.56
N PRO A 192 -21.03 -1.85 -2.39
CA PRO A 192 -21.32 -2.64 -1.19
C PRO A 192 -22.49 -3.62 -1.35
N THR A 193 -23.36 -3.44 -2.34
CA THR A 193 -24.50 -4.34 -2.59
C THR A 193 -24.13 -5.63 -3.30
N TYR A 194 -23.05 -5.62 -4.11
CA TYR A 194 -22.72 -6.75 -4.99
C TYR A 194 -21.28 -7.28 -4.82
N ALA A 195 -20.31 -6.44 -4.43
CA ALA A 195 -18.93 -6.88 -4.26
C ALA A 195 -18.72 -7.88 -3.12
N PRO A 196 -19.44 -7.82 -1.97
CA PRO A 196 -19.32 -8.82 -0.92
C PRO A 196 -19.67 -10.24 -1.38
N VAL A 197 -20.58 -10.40 -2.35
CA VAL A 197 -20.93 -11.72 -2.90
C VAL A 197 -19.72 -12.35 -3.58
N VAL A 198 -18.96 -11.57 -4.36
CA VAL A 198 -17.75 -12.04 -5.03
C VAL A 198 -16.61 -12.24 -4.03
N GLN A 199 -16.41 -11.29 -3.11
CA GLN A 199 -15.34 -11.35 -2.11
C GLN A 199 -15.43 -12.61 -1.24
N ASN A 200 -16.65 -13.07 -0.94
CA ASN A 200 -16.92 -14.24 -0.10
C ASN A 200 -17.30 -15.50 -0.90
N ASP A 201 -17.15 -15.48 -2.23
CA ASP A 201 -17.46 -16.64 -3.06
C ASP A 201 -16.53 -17.82 -2.68
N PRO A 202 -17.03 -19.08 -2.60
CA PRO A 202 -16.21 -20.25 -2.29
C PRO A 202 -15.04 -20.50 -3.25
N LEU A 203 -15.01 -19.86 -4.42
CA LEU A 203 -13.85 -19.83 -5.30
C LEU A 203 -12.63 -19.17 -4.66
N PHE A 204 -12.83 -18.21 -3.74
CA PHE A 204 -11.78 -17.48 -3.03
C PHE A 204 -11.81 -17.81 -1.52
N PRO A 205 -11.25 -18.94 -1.05
CA PRO A 205 -11.25 -19.34 0.36
C PRO A 205 -10.64 -18.31 1.31
N GLU A 206 -9.63 -17.57 0.85
CA GLU A 206 -8.97 -16.50 1.62
C GLU A 206 -9.63 -15.12 1.37
N GLY A 207 -10.74 -15.09 0.64
CA GLY A 207 -11.35 -13.90 0.08
C GLY A 207 -10.52 -13.23 -1.02
N VAL A 208 -11.09 -12.19 -1.64
CA VAL A 208 -10.41 -11.43 -2.71
C VAL A 208 -10.71 -9.92 -2.63
N ASN A 209 -9.79 -9.08 -3.10
CA ASN A 209 -10.09 -7.66 -3.36
C ASN A 209 -10.88 -7.55 -4.66
N VAL A 210 -12.05 -6.91 -4.64
CA VAL A 210 -12.93 -6.82 -5.82
C VAL A 210 -12.79 -5.44 -6.44
N GLY A 211 -12.15 -5.38 -7.61
CA GLY A 211 -11.99 -4.15 -8.39
C GLY A 211 -13.10 -3.99 -9.43
N VAL A 212 -13.78 -2.86 -9.41
CA VAL A 212 -14.83 -2.50 -10.39
C VAL A 212 -14.30 -1.40 -11.28
N ALA A 213 -14.03 -1.74 -12.53
CA ALA A 213 -13.35 -0.87 -13.49
C ALA A 213 -14.30 -0.43 -14.61
N GLN A 214 -14.30 0.86 -14.92
CA GLN A 214 -14.93 1.42 -16.11
C GLN A 214 -13.83 1.92 -17.05
N ILE A 215 -13.84 1.44 -18.30
CA ILE A 215 -12.95 1.93 -19.35
C ILE A 215 -13.51 3.25 -19.87
N VAL A 216 -12.74 4.34 -19.74
CA VAL A 216 -13.14 5.66 -20.24
C VAL A 216 -12.67 5.84 -21.68
N ASP A 217 -11.43 5.45 -21.95
CA ASP A 217 -10.80 5.46 -23.27
C ASP A 217 -9.61 4.47 -23.29
N SER A 218 -8.82 4.48 -24.37
CA SER A 218 -7.71 3.52 -24.57
C SER A 218 -6.50 3.70 -23.64
N GLN A 219 -6.52 4.72 -22.78
CA GLN A 219 -5.45 5.07 -21.82
C GLN A 219 -5.97 5.50 -20.44
N THR A 220 -7.29 5.44 -20.19
CA THR A 220 -7.91 5.95 -18.97
C THR A 220 -8.93 4.96 -18.39
N ILE A 221 -8.78 4.62 -17.12
CA ILE A 221 -9.68 3.74 -16.36
C ILE A 221 -10.19 4.47 -15.13
N ARG A 222 -11.47 4.33 -14.80
CA ARG A 222 -12.00 4.63 -13.46
C ARG A 222 -12.11 3.35 -12.66
N LEU A 223 -11.67 3.36 -11.41
CA LEU A 223 -11.60 2.18 -10.58
C LEU A 223 -12.09 2.50 -9.16
N ALA A 224 -12.90 1.61 -8.60
CA ALA A 224 -13.14 1.54 -7.17
C ALA A 224 -12.93 0.10 -6.70
N VAL A 225 -12.43 -0.07 -5.48
CA VAL A 225 -12.02 -1.39 -4.96
C VAL A 225 -12.68 -1.63 -3.61
N TRP A 226 -13.37 -2.77 -3.54
CA TRP A 226 -13.84 -3.35 -2.29
C TRP A 226 -12.73 -4.27 -1.75
N GLU A 227 -11.95 -3.76 -0.81
CA GLU A 227 -10.80 -4.48 -0.26
C GLU A 227 -11.22 -5.40 0.88
N ARG A 228 -10.44 -6.46 1.08
CA ARG A 228 -10.55 -7.30 2.29
C ARG A 228 -10.15 -6.48 3.52
N PRO A 229 -10.85 -6.62 4.65
CA PRO A 229 -11.89 -7.61 4.95
C PRO A 229 -13.35 -7.14 4.70
N GLY A 230 -13.57 -6.16 3.82
CA GLY A 230 -14.91 -5.68 3.48
C GLY A 230 -15.05 -4.16 3.58
N ILE A 231 -14.10 -3.42 3.01
CA ILE A 231 -14.05 -1.96 3.07
C ILE A 231 -13.96 -1.41 1.65
N LEU A 232 -14.85 -0.47 1.32
CA LEU A 232 -14.71 0.33 0.10
C LEU A 232 -13.62 1.37 0.31
N THR A 233 -12.42 1.12 -0.22
CA THR A 233 -11.29 2.01 -0.02
C THR A 233 -11.29 3.12 -1.07
N LYS A 234 -10.77 4.29 -0.69
CA LYS A 234 -10.68 5.43 -1.61
C LYS A 234 -9.52 5.32 -2.59
N ALA A 235 -8.52 4.49 -2.30
CA ALA A 235 -7.40 4.22 -3.19
C ALA A 235 -6.77 2.86 -2.89
N CYS A 236 -6.67 2.00 -3.91
CA CYS A 236 -5.96 0.72 -3.84
C CYS A 236 -4.89 0.67 -4.94
N GLY A 237 -3.62 0.82 -4.56
CA GLY A 237 -2.51 0.87 -5.53
C GLY A 237 -2.31 -0.46 -6.28
N THR A 238 -2.35 -1.59 -5.57
CA THR A 238 -2.27 -2.92 -6.20
C THR A 238 -3.49 -3.21 -7.07
N GLY A 239 -4.69 -2.76 -6.65
CA GLY A 239 -5.91 -2.83 -7.44
C GLY A 239 -5.81 -2.07 -8.78
N ALA A 240 -5.23 -0.86 -8.76
CA ALA A 240 -4.96 -0.10 -9.97
C ALA A 240 -3.99 -0.82 -10.92
N CYS A 241 -2.92 -1.41 -10.37
CA CYS A 241 -1.94 -2.18 -11.15
C CYS A 241 -2.57 -3.37 -11.88
N VAL A 242 -3.31 -4.21 -11.15
CA VAL A 242 -3.94 -5.41 -11.73
C VAL A 242 -5.11 -5.06 -12.66
N ALA A 243 -5.82 -3.95 -12.43
CA ALA A 243 -6.87 -3.49 -13.34
C ALA A 243 -6.31 -3.09 -14.71
N VAL A 244 -5.17 -2.39 -14.74
CA VAL A 244 -4.50 -2.02 -16.00
C VAL A 244 -3.93 -3.25 -16.69
N TYR A 245 -3.32 -4.19 -15.95
CA TYR A 245 -2.86 -5.46 -16.51
C TYR A 245 -4.01 -6.25 -17.14
N ALA A 246 -5.13 -6.39 -16.41
CA ALA A 246 -6.33 -7.06 -16.89
C ALA A 246 -6.90 -6.37 -18.14
N ALA A 247 -6.97 -5.02 -18.16
CA ALA A 247 -7.50 -4.27 -19.28
C ALA A 247 -6.65 -4.44 -20.53
N LYS A 248 -5.31 -4.42 -20.42
CA LYS A 248 -4.41 -4.69 -21.54
C LYS A 248 -4.54 -6.11 -22.06
N MET A 249 -4.57 -7.09 -21.15
CA MET A 249 -4.76 -8.50 -21.51
C MET A 249 -6.09 -8.72 -22.25
N ARG A 250 -7.14 -7.98 -21.87
CA ARG A 250 -8.45 -7.99 -22.55
C ARG A 250 -8.50 -7.18 -23.85
N GLY A 251 -7.44 -6.46 -24.21
CA GLY A 251 -7.42 -5.56 -25.37
C GLY A 251 -8.30 -4.31 -25.20
N LEU A 252 -8.67 -3.96 -23.97
CA LEU A 252 -9.54 -2.81 -23.67
C LEU A 252 -8.78 -1.47 -23.63
N VAL A 253 -7.48 -1.53 -23.34
CA VAL A 253 -6.56 -0.39 -23.38
C VAL A 253 -5.28 -0.79 -24.11
N ASN A 254 -4.65 0.15 -24.81
CA ASN A 254 -3.47 -0.13 -25.65
C ASN A 254 -2.28 0.81 -25.39
N SER A 255 -2.45 1.86 -24.59
CA SER A 255 -1.36 2.80 -24.26
C SER A 255 -0.27 2.13 -23.41
N PRO A 256 1.03 2.45 -23.60
CA PRO A 256 2.10 1.98 -22.71
C PRO A 256 1.85 2.39 -21.25
N LYS A 257 1.25 3.57 -21.05
CA LYS A 257 1.01 4.20 -19.76
C LYS A 257 -0.48 4.54 -19.61
N VAL A 258 -1.11 4.06 -18.54
CA VAL A 258 -2.56 4.18 -18.32
C VAL A 258 -2.82 4.98 -17.05
N THR A 259 -3.72 5.95 -17.13
CA THR A 259 -4.18 6.73 -15.99
C THR A 259 -5.35 6.01 -15.33
N VAL A 260 -5.27 5.80 -14.02
CA VAL A 260 -6.32 5.19 -13.22
C VAL A 260 -6.87 6.23 -12.25
N HIS A 261 -8.12 6.64 -12.45
CA HIS A 261 -8.85 7.50 -11.52
C HIS A 261 -9.48 6.63 -10.43
N LEU A 262 -9.03 6.83 -9.19
CA LEU A 262 -9.60 6.29 -7.96
C LEU A 262 -10.43 7.38 -7.26
N PRO A 263 -11.31 7.04 -6.30
CA PRO A 263 -12.07 8.04 -5.54
C PRO A 263 -11.22 9.15 -4.90
N ALA A 264 -10.02 8.83 -4.40
CA ALA A 264 -9.11 9.80 -3.78
C ALA A 264 -8.10 10.46 -4.73
N GLY A 265 -8.16 10.18 -6.05
CA GLY A 265 -7.30 10.80 -7.04
C GLY A 265 -6.67 9.80 -8.01
N GLU A 266 -5.57 10.18 -8.63
CA GLU A 266 -5.05 9.48 -9.80
C GLU A 266 -3.74 8.73 -9.52
N LEU A 267 -3.62 7.56 -10.15
CA LEU A 267 -2.37 6.83 -10.30
C LEU A 267 -2.06 6.68 -11.78
N GLN A 268 -0.77 6.67 -12.09
CA GLN A 268 -0.29 6.37 -13.42
C GLN A 268 0.40 5.01 -13.40
N ILE A 269 -0.02 4.12 -14.29
CA ILE A 269 0.40 2.72 -14.31
C ILE A 269 1.06 2.40 -15.64
N GLU A 270 2.24 1.80 -15.56
CA GLU A 270 3.02 1.37 -16.71
C GLU A 270 3.40 -0.11 -16.54
N LEU A 271 2.96 -0.95 -17.47
CA LEU A 271 3.38 -2.36 -17.48
C LEU A 271 4.77 -2.44 -18.12
N VAL A 272 5.68 -3.15 -17.46
CA VAL A 272 7.03 -3.41 -17.95
C VAL A 272 7.26 -4.92 -18.09
N GLU A 273 8.47 -5.31 -18.47
CA GLU A 273 8.80 -6.72 -18.72
C GLU A 273 8.54 -7.64 -17.53
N ASN A 274 8.37 -8.94 -17.79
CA ASN A 274 8.16 -9.98 -16.77
C ASN A 274 6.95 -9.75 -15.86
N ASN A 275 5.87 -9.18 -16.41
CA ASN A 275 4.64 -8.84 -15.69
C ASN A 275 4.85 -7.89 -14.50
N MET A 276 5.95 -7.15 -14.49
CA MET A 276 6.19 -6.10 -13.51
C MET A 276 5.41 -4.84 -13.89
N VAL A 277 5.18 -3.97 -12.92
CA VAL A 277 4.44 -2.73 -13.11
C VAL A 277 5.13 -1.59 -12.38
N ILE A 278 5.19 -0.43 -13.01
CA ILE A 278 5.58 0.82 -12.37
C ILE A 278 4.30 1.57 -12.05
N MET A 279 4.07 1.81 -10.76
CA MET A 279 2.96 2.60 -10.26
C MET A 279 3.50 3.94 -9.77
N THR A 280 3.08 5.03 -10.42
CA THR A 280 3.41 6.40 -10.04
C THR A 280 2.21 7.07 -9.41
N GLY A 281 2.42 7.78 -8.30
CA GLY A 281 1.35 8.53 -7.66
C GLY A 281 1.83 9.58 -6.66
N PRO A 282 0.92 10.46 -6.22
CA PRO A 282 1.28 11.53 -5.31
C PRO A 282 1.52 11.01 -3.89
N VAL A 283 2.27 11.81 -3.15
CA VAL A 283 2.38 11.79 -1.69
C VAL A 283 2.06 13.16 -1.13
N ALA A 284 1.56 13.22 0.10
CA ALA A 284 1.28 14.46 0.79
C ALA A 284 1.76 14.39 2.23
N PHE A 285 2.39 15.47 2.68
CA PHE A 285 2.73 15.69 4.08
C PHE A 285 1.52 16.30 4.80
N CYS A 286 1.22 15.79 6.00
CA CYS A 286 0.16 16.31 6.86
C CYS A 286 0.75 17.17 7.98
N CYS A 287 1.56 16.55 8.83
CA CYS A 287 2.17 17.17 10.00
C CYS A 287 3.34 16.33 10.52
N HIS A 288 4.05 16.87 11.50
CA HIS A 288 5.09 16.18 12.25
C HIS A 288 4.98 16.57 13.73
N GLY A 289 5.45 15.72 14.62
CA GLY A 289 5.36 15.97 16.06
C GLY A 289 6.03 14.88 16.88
N PHE A 290 5.67 14.85 18.16
CA PHE A 290 6.13 13.84 19.10
C PHE A 290 4.93 13.05 19.64
N ILE A 291 5.11 11.75 19.81
CA ILE A 291 4.16 10.83 20.47
C ILE A 291 4.84 10.22 21.68
N GLU A 292 4.09 9.97 22.76
CA GLU A 292 4.58 9.14 23.85
C GLU A 292 4.76 7.70 23.36
N GLY A 293 5.87 7.09 23.74
CA GLY A 293 6.29 5.77 23.35
C GLY A 293 6.61 4.88 24.55
N GLY A 294 6.30 3.61 24.41
CA GLY A 294 6.23 2.67 25.51
C GLY A 294 4.96 2.88 26.33
N ASN A 295 4.40 1.79 26.85
CA ASN A 295 3.26 1.85 27.72
C ASN A 295 3.63 2.61 29.03
N PRO A 296 2.91 3.68 29.43
CA PRO A 296 3.21 4.42 30.66
C PRO A 296 3.10 3.57 31.93
N SER A 297 2.54 2.36 31.85
CA SER A 297 2.46 1.38 32.94
C SER A 297 3.59 0.34 32.97
N THR A 298 4.52 0.35 32.00
CA THR A 298 5.71 -0.51 32.01
C THR A 298 6.90 0.30 32.51
N PRO A 299 7.53 -0.06 33.67
CA PRO A 299 8.71 0.64 34.15
C PRO A 299 9.81 0.54 33.11
N VAL A 300 10.34 1.68 32.67
CA VAL A 300 11.61 1.73 31.94
C VAL A 300 12.66 1.20 32.90
N LEU A 301 13.04 -0.08 32.75
CA LEU A 301 14.22 -0.61 33.41
C LEU A 301 15.41 0.16 32.85
N ALA A 302 15.88 1.14 33.61
CA ALA A 302 17.16 1.79 33.36
C ALA A 302 18.23 0.70 33.36
N LEU A 303 18.77 0.39 32.18
CA LEU A 303 19.99 -0.38 32.08
C LEU A 303 21.10 0.49 32.68
N ALA A 304 21.63 0.03 33.80
CA ALA A 304 22.82 0.56 34.47
C ALA A 304 24.10 0.24 33.70
#